data_AF-A0A425CQG5-F1
#
_entry.id   AF-A0A425CQG5-F1
#
_cell.length_a   1.000
_cell.length_b   1.000
_cell.length_c   1.000
_cell.angle_alpha   90.00
_cell.angle_beta   90.00
_cell.angle_gamma   90.00
#
_symmetry.space_group_name_H-M   'P 1'
#
loop_
_entity.id
_entity.type
_entity.pdbx_description
1 polymer ?
#
loop_
_entity_poly.entity_id
_entity_poly.type
_entity_poly.pdbx_seq_one_letter_code
_entity_poly.pdbx_strand_id
1 'polypeptide(L)'
;MSHLKGRAKDCAFSKRLTDPLCFPSLDDFMHEMKSTFLPPNSDFRYRTKFLECKQEKRSLQEYIHDLRFLAANVNDEESLPEAMRVTVFMAGLNQGPARTQLFREYPTTFEAAVRIALS
;
A
#
# COMPACT_ATOMS: atom_id res chain seq x y z
N MET A 1 -13.86 -19.97 -8.06
CA MET A 1 -14.84 -19.44 -7.07
C MET A 1 -14.94 -20.26 -5.78
N SER A 2 -14.38 -21.46 -5.67
CA SER A 2 -14.43 -22.31 -4.46
C SER A 2 -13.90 -21.64 -3.18
N HIS A 3 -13.03 -20.63 -3.31
CA HIS A 3 -12.46 -19.87 -2.19
C HIS A 3 -13.28 -18.64 -1.78
N LEU A 4 -14.27 -18.23 -2.57
CA LEU A 4 -15.14 -17.11 -2.22
C LEU A 4 -16.26 -17.57 -1.30
N LYS A 5 -16.61 -16.73 -0.32
CA LYS A 5 -17.71 -16.96 0.63
C LYS A 5 -18.56 -15.71 0.77
N GLY A 6 -19.81 -15.90 1.17
CA GLY A 6 -20.78 -14.82 1.39
C GLY A 6 -20.97 -13.93 0.15
N ARG A 7 -21.11 -12.62 0.37
CA ARG A 7 -21.42 -11.62 -0.68
C ARG A 7 -20.45 -11.62 -1.86
N ALA A 8 -19.18 -11.93 -1.63
CA ALA A 8 -18.20 -12.03 -2.72
C ALA A 8 -18.50 -13.19 -3.68
N LYS A 9 -18.96 -14.33 -3.15
CA LYS A 9 -19.37 -15.49 -3.96
C LYS A 9 -20.63 -15.17 -4.75
N ASP A 10 -21.64 -14.58 -4.09
CA ASP A 10 -22.92 -14.28 -4.73
C ASP A 10 -22.76 -13.26 -5.86
N CYS A 11 -21.94 -12.23 -5.65
CA CYS A 11 -21.61 -11.23 -6.66
C CYS A 11 -20.90 -11.85 -7.87
N ALA A 12 -19.81 -12.60 -7.64
CA ALA A 12 -19.06 -13.25 -8.71
C ALA A 12 -19.91 -14.27 -9.49
N PHE A 13 -20.80 -14.99 -8.81
CA PHE A 13 -21.72 -15.93 -9.44
C PHE A 13 -22.77 -15.23 -10.30
N SER A 14 -23.40 -14.17 -9.78
CA SER A 14 -24.38 -13.37 -10.52
C SER A 14 -23.80 -12.79 -11.81
N LYS A 15 -22.59 -12.21 -11.75
CA LYS A 15 -21.91 -11.69 -12.96
C LYS A 15 -21.64 -12.77 -14.00
N ARG A 16 -21.22 -13.97 -13.57
CA ARG A 16 -20.93 -15.09 -14.47
C ARG A 16 -22.18 -15.68 -15.12
N LEU A 17 -23.34 -15.60 -14.47
CA LEU A 17 -24.61 -16.01 -15.08
C LEU A 17 -24.99 -15.11 -16.26
N THR A 18 -24.71 -13.81 -16.16
CA THR A 18 -25.00 -12.82 -17.20
C THR A 18 -23.96 -12.85 -18.31
N ASP A 19 -22.69 -13.02 -17.96
CA ASP A 19 -21.58 -13.11 -18.90
C ASP A 19 -20.61 -14.25 -18.52
N PRO A 20 -20.61 -15.36 -19.28
CA PRO A 20 -19.70 -16.48 -19.06
C PRO A 20 -18.21 -16.11 -19.12
N LEU A 21 -17.85 -15.00 -19.79
CA LEU A 21 -16.49 -14.52 -20.00
C LEU A 21 -16.11 -13.32 -19.11
N CYS A 22 -16.93 -12.99 -18.10
CA CYS A 22 -16.75 -11.79 -17.27
C CYS A 22 -15.40 -11.66 -16.53
N PHE A 23 -14.62 -12.74 -16.43
CA PHE A 23 -13.29 -12.75 -15.79
C PHE A 23 -12.27 -13.46 -16.69
N PRO A 24 -11.75 -12.79 -17.73
CA PRO A 24 -10.84 -13.41 -18.68
C PRO A 24 -9.45 -13.70 -18.07
N SER A 25 -9.05 -12.95 -17.04
CA SER A 25 -7.82 -13.20 -16.27
C SER A 25 -8.04 -13.04 -14.76
N LEU A 26 -7.02 -13.44 -13.97
CA LEU A 26 -7.01 -13.20 -12.52
C LEU A 26 -6.96 -11.69 -12.22
N ASP A 27 -6.24 -10.91 -13.04
CA ASP A 27 -6.11 -9.47 -12.84
C ASP A 27 -7.44 -8.76 -13.06
N ASP A 28 -8.20 -9.14 -14.10
CA ASP A 28 -9.55 -8.64 -14.34
C ASP A 28 -10.50 -9.00 -13.19
N PHE A 29 -10.42 -10.24 -12.70
CA PHE A 29 -11.18 -10.68 -11.54
C PHE A 29 -10.85 -9.86 -10.29
N MET A 30 -9.56 -9.65 -10.01
CA MET A 30 -9.12 -8.88 -8.85
C MET A 30 -9.48 -7.40 -8.98
N HIS A 31 -9.37 -6.83 -10.18
CA HIS A 31 -9.79 -5.47 -10.48
C HIS A 31 -11.30 -5.30 -10.22
N GLU A 32 -12.11 -6.21 -10.72
CA GLU A 32 -13.57 -6.18 -10.52
C GLU A 32 -13.95 -6.33 -9.04
N MET A 33 -13.30 -7.25 -8.32
CA MET A 33 -13.51 -7.42 -6.88
C MET A 33 -13.13 -6.15 -6.11
N LYS A 34 -11.98 -5.54 -6.44
CA LYS A 34 -11.56 -4.27 -5.84
C LYS A 34 -12.56 -3.16 -6.14
N SER A 35 -12.99 -3.01 -7.39
CA SER A 35 -13.98 -2.01 -7.81
C SER A 35 -15.33 -2.17 -7.10
N THR A 36 -15.77 -3.41 -6.90
CA THR A 36 -17.07 -3.71 -6.26
C THR A 36 -17.04 -3.51 -4.74
N PHE A 37 -15.94 -3.88 -4.07
CA PHE A 37 -15.91 -3.98 -2.61
C PHE A 37 -15.10 -2.87 -1.92
N LEU A 38 -14.22 -2.17 -2.64
CA LEU A 38 -13.52 -1.03 -2.06
C LEU A 38 -14.42 0.21 -2.02
N PRO A 39 -14.32 1.02 -0.96
CA PRO A 39 -14.95 2.32 -0.96
C PRO A 39 -14.44 3.20 -2.12
N PRO A 40 -15.27 4.11 -2.64
CA PRO A 40 -14.81 5.16 -3.53
C PRO A 40 -13.63 5.92 -2.90
N ASN A 41 -12.64 6.29 -3.72
CA ASN A 41 -11.45 7.03 -3.30
C ASN A 41 -10.58 6.30 -2.25
N SER A 42 -10.67 4.97 -2.14
CA SER A 42 -9.82 4.17 -1.24
C SER A 42 -8.33 4.48 -1.43
N ASP A 43 -7.84 4.47 -2.67
CA ASP A 43 -6.46 4.83 -3.02
C ASP A 43 -6.09 6.23 -2.53
N PHE A 44 -6.92 7.24 -2.81
CA PHE A 44 -6.70 8.60 -2.33
C PHE A 44 -6.58 8.64 -0.80
N ARG A 45 -7.42 7.90 -0.08
CA ARG A 45 -7.38 7.85 1.39
C ARG A 45 -6.10 7.22 1.91
N TYR A 46 -5.66 6.10 1.34
CA TYR A 46 -4.42 5.44 1.76
C TYR A 46 -3.19 6.26 1.39
N ARG A 47 -3.17 6.85 0.19
CA ARG A 47 -2.11 7.74 -0.26
C ARG A 47 -1.98 8.98 0.63
N THR A 48 -3.09 9.66 0.93
CA THR A 48 -3.07 10.83 1.83
C THR A 48 -2.52 10.46 3.20
N LYS A 49 -3.00 9.35 3.80
CA LYS A 49 -2.47 8.85 5.07
C LYS A 49 -0.98 8.51 5.00
N PHE A 50 -0.53 7.94 3.88
CA PHE A 50 0.90 7.65 3.67
C PHE A 50 1.72 8.93 3.70
N LEU A 51 1.32 9.95 2.93
CA LEU A 51 2.01 11.25 2.85
C LEU A 51 2.05 11.99 4.19
N GLU A 52 1.03 11.81 5.03
CA GLU A 52 0.93 12.43 6.35
C GLU A 52 1.64 11.63 7.47
N CYS A 53 2.10 10.41 7.18
CA CYS A 53 2.61 9.50 8.20
C CYS A 53 4.00 9.93 8.74
N LYS A 54 4.08 10.15 10.05
CA LYS A 54 5.30 10.55 10.78
C LYS A 54 5.56 9.64 11.97
N GLN A 55 6.81 9.37 12.31
CA GLN A 55 7.15 8.48 13.43
C GLN A 55 6.54 8.97 14.76
N GLU A 56 6.71 10.24 15.10
CA GLU A 56 6.15 10.86 16.31
C GLU A 56 6.46 10.05 17.59
N LYS A 57 5.45 9.60 18.34
CA LYS A 57 5.64 8.84 19.58
C LYS A 57 5.80 7.32 19.35
N ARG A 58 5.68 6.86 18.10
CA ARG A 58 5.75 5.43 17.75
C ARG A 58 7.19 4.94 17.74
N SER A 59 7.36 3.65 18.01
CA SER A 59 8.62 2.98 17.74
C SER A 59 8.93 3.01 16.25
N LEU A 60 10.21 2.85 15.90
CA LEU A 60 10.62 2.79 14.50
C LEU A 60 9.95 1.63 13.75
N GLN A 61 9.78 0.48 14.42
CA GLN A 61 9.14 -0.70 13.81
C GLN A 61 7.65 -0.48 13.52
N GLU A 62 6.91 0.13 14.45
CA GLU A 62 5.50 0.48 14.23
C GLU A 62 5.35 1.48 13.08
N TYR A 63 6.21 2.50 13.03
CA TYR A 63 6.19 3.47 11.94
C TYR A 63 6.47 2.83 10.56
N ILE A 64 7.46 1.95 10.48
CA ILE A 64 7.78 1.20 9.26
C ILE A 64 6.61 0.30 8.86
N HIS A 65 6.01 -0.39 9.83
CA HIS A 65 4.87 -1.27 9.58
C HIS A 65 3.68 -0.49 9.01
N ASP A 66 3.34 0.66 9.61
CA ASP A 66 2.27 1.53 9.15
C ASP A 66 2.51 2.02 7.72
N LEU A 67 3.74 2.46 7.40
CA LEU A 67 4.07 2.91 6.04
C LEU A 67 3.97 1.78 5.01
N ARG A 68 4.47 0.57 5.33
CA ARG A 68 4.33 -0.62 4.47
C ARG A 68 2.87 -0.96 4.24
N PHE A 69 2.08 -0.97 5.31
CA PHE A 69 0.66 -1.24 5.24
C PHE A 69 -0.06 -0.21 4.35
N LEU A 70 0.20 1.08 4.56
CA LEU A 70 -0.41 2.15 3.76
C LEU A 70 -0.02 2.06 2.29
N ALA A 71 1.25 1.82 1.98
CA ALA A 71 1.71 1.66 0.60
C ALA A 71 1.09 0.44 -0.10
N ALA A 72 0.96 -0.70 0.60
CA ALA A 72 0.39 -1.92 0.03
C ALA A 72 -1.13 -1.84 -0.24
N ASN A 73 -1.83 -0.89 0.39
CA ASN A 73 -3.27 -0.69 0.20
C ASN A 73 -3.60 0.34 -0.89
N VAL A 74 -2.58 0.94 -1.52
CA VAL A 74 -2.77 1.78 -2.71
C VAL A 74 -2.70 0.86 -3.94
N ASN A 75 -3.78 0.82 -4.72
CA ASN A 75 -3.90 -0.11 -5.85
C ASN A 75 -3.08 0.33 -7.06
N ASP A 76 -2.98 1.64 -7.28
CA ASP A 76 -2.16 2.23 -8.35
C ASP A 76 -0.69 2.37 -7.89
N GLU A 77 0.18 1.47 -8.36
CA GLU A 77 1.61 1.50 -8.04
C GLU A 77 2.31 2.78 -8.53
N GLU A 78 1.86 3.36 -9.64
CA GLU A 78 2.42 4.62 -10.19
C GLU A 78 2.12 5.81 -9.28
N SER A 79 1.09 5.71 -8.44
CA SER A 79 0.69 6.79 -7.53
C SER A 79 1.63 7.00 -6.34
N LEU A 80 2.47 6.01 -6.03
CA LEU A 80 3.49 6.08 -4.98
C LEU A 80 4.87 5.65 -5.51
N PRO A 81 5.56 6.47 -6.32
CA PRO A 81 6.91 6.18 -6.78
C PRO A 81 7.90 5.98 -5.63
N GLU A 82 8.93 5.16 -5.81
CA GLU A 82 9.92 4.87 -4.77
C GLU A 82 10.58 6.13 -4.19
N ALA A 83 10.91 7.12 -5.02
CA ALA A 83 11.45 8.40 -4.57
C ALA A 83 10.50 9.13 -3.60
N MET A 84 9.19 9.05 -3.82
CA MET A 84 8.18 9.60 -2.91
C MET A 84 8.17 8.83 -1.59
N ARG A 85 8.19 7.49 -1.64
CA ARG A 85 8.19 6.63 -0.46
C ARG A 85 9.40 6.86 0.43
N VAL A 86 10.60 6.93 -0.17
CA VAL A 86 11.85 7.30 0.51
C VAL A 86 11.73 8.68 1.14
N THR A 87 11.27 9.68 0.38
CA THR A 87 11.15 11.06 0.86
C THR A 87 10.22 11.15 2.07
N VAL A 88 9.04 10.52 2.00
CA VAL A 88 8.07 10.49 3.10
C VAL A 88 8.65 9.81 4.33
N PHE A 89 9.28 8.64 4.16
CA PHE A 89 9.92 7.92 5.26
C PHE A 89 10.99 8.77 5.94
N MET A 90 11.94 9.30 5.17
CA MET A 90 13.02 10.14 5.69
C MET A 90 12.50 11.41 6.35
N ALA A 91 11.48 12.05 5.75
CA ALA A 91 10.89 13.28 6.29
C ALA A 91 10.13 13.04 7.59
N GLY A 92 9.42 11.91 7.70
CA GLY A 92 8.60 11.57 8.86
C GLY A 92 9.35 10.96 10.04
N LEU A 93 10.60 10.52 9.88
CA LEU A 93 11.43 10.05 10.99
C LEU A 93 11.73 11.15 12.00
N ASN A 94 11.77 10.77 13.27
CA ASN A 94 12.25 11.65 14.33
C ASN A 94 13.76 11.94 14.17
N GLN A 95 14.23 13.00 14.81
CA GLN A 95 15.67 13.26 14.89
C GLN A 95 16.37 12.14 15.66
N GLY A 96 17.48 11.64 15.11
CA GLY A 96 18.23 10.55 15.72
C GLY A 96 19.21 9.87 14.76
N PRO A 97 19.83 8.74 15.20
CA PRO A 97 20.83 8.02 14.43
C PRO A 97 20.30 7.52 13.07
N ALA A 98 19.14 6.86 13.06
CA ALA A 98 18.51 6.34 11.84
C ALA A 98 18.32 7.43 10.77
N ARG A 99 17.75 8.58 11.17
CA ARG A 99 17.58 9.74 10.28
C ARG A 99 18.95 10.25 9.78
N THR A 100 19.92 10.40 10.68
CA THR A 100 21.26 10.88 10.34
C THR A 100 21.95 9.98 9.33
N GLN A 101 21.83 8.66 9.47
CA GLN A 101 22.44 7.69 8.58
C GLN A 101 21.79 7.71 7.20
N LEU A 102 20.46 7.84 7.12
CA LEU A 102 19.74 7.97 5.86
C LEU A 102 20.15 9.21 5.05
N PHE A 103 20.40 10.34 5.72
CA PHE A 103 20.91 11.55 5.07
C PHE A 103 22.36 11.42 4.59
N ARG A 104 23.10 10.39 5.01
CA ARG A 104 24.45 10.10 4.49
C ARG A 104 24.42 9.14 3.31
N GLU A 105 23.56 8.12 3.39
CA GLU A 105 23.55 7.02 2.42
C GLU A 105 22.65 7.27 1.19
N TYR A 106 21.64 8.15 1.29
CA TYR A 106 20.72 8.48 0.20
C TYR A 106 20.15 7.25 -0.54
N PRO A 107 19.37 6.40 0.13
CA PRO A 107 18.79 5.21 -0.48
C PRO A 107 17.82 5.57 -1.62
N THR A 108 17.81 4.75 -2.68
CA THR A 108 16.92 4.95 -3.84
C THR A 108 15.58 4.22 -3.71
N THR A 109 15.45 3.31 -2.74
CA THR A 109 14.23 2.55 -2.49
C THR A 109 13.84 2.60 -1.02
N PHE A 110 12.53 2.49 -0.76
CA PHE A 110 11.96 2.50 0.57
C PHE A 110 12.51 1.34 1.42
N GLU A 111 12.64 0.14 0.85
CA GLU A 111 13.17 -1.02 1.57
C GLU A 111 14.68 -0.91 1.86
N ALA A 112 15.46 -0.24 1.00
CA ALA A 112 16.84 0.10 1.33
C ALA A 112 16.89 1.09 2.49
N ALA A 113 16.03 2.11 2.48
CA ALA A 113 15.92 3.07 3.58
C ALA A 113 15.53 2.40 4.90
N VAL A 114 14.58 1.45 4.88
CA VAL A 114 14.20 0.69 6.08
C VAL A 114 15.38 -0.10 6.64
N ARG A 115 16.17 -0.75 5.78
CA ARG A 115 17.34 -1.53 6.21
C ARG A 115 18.40 -0.66 6.89
N ILE A 116 18.64 0.53 6.35
CA ILE A 116 19.57 1.51 6.93
C ILE A 116 19.04 2.04 8.26
N ALA A 117 17.74 2.33 8.36
CA ALA A 117 17.15 2.83 9.60
C ALA A 117 17.21 1.81 10.75
N LEU A 118 17.23 0.52 10.42
CA LEU A 118 17.24 -0.59 11.38
C LEU A 118 18.66 -1.10 11.71
N SER A 119 19.71 -0.56 11.08
CA SER A 119 21.11 -0.91 11.39
C SER A 119 21.59 -0.25 12.67
#